data_AF-A0A2V6UCP6-F1
#
_entry.id   AF-A0A2V6UCP6-F1
#
_cell.length_a   1.000
_cell.length_b   1.000
_cell.length_c   1.000
_cell.angle_alpha   90.00
_cell.angle_beta   90.00
_cell.angle_gamma   90.00
#
_symmetry.space_group_name_H-M   'P 1'
#
loop_
_entity.id
_entity.type
_entity.pdbx_description
1 polymer ?
#
loop_
_entity_poly.entity_id
_entity_poly.type
_entity_poly.pdbx_seq_one_letter_code
_entity_poly.pdbx_strand_id
1 'polypeptide(L)'
;MNRRALIALLRMSAIVVFGLVVAPQAVPAEGSPPAAYNPYPPGILPADLQSEIDRVSREVKFIFQQALAEWRALPPPNLTGQPPTLQGSGYDMVQTLGKLMNYDENISVFKNQACASCHMPYAGFSGPIPSVNLTMVAFPGSFHFRAGKRTAQRYTYSPWFPVLQFNETQALFFGGNFWDSRATGYLLQNPDAEQAQHPPVDTQEMGAPDTACIVFRLSQAEYRPLFEQVWGEGALDIKFPPNTEKICSTPGGAAVFGTDTTPVKLSPQDRLLANRAFDNWGQSVDAFEKSKEVSPFTSKFDAVLAGKATLTADETAGYNLFRGKANCNSCHVDGRGTTLNRGQTDTSVTATTNPLFTCFGSANEGLPLNPRNAFYYQTKPDFFGFTPNPFGFGYRDLGLGTFLRSGFGSAPNPNAEWIPFAPTSDGQFQVATARNVAMAPTQCPTTEAPGPYFQKGFFHNGYIKSLKQLVHFYNTRDEPNFAFPVTSGHCPRGTVERVTCWPMPEVRNNIDMTTGKLGLTDREENQIVAFLQTLTDGFTKPYPNRDTFTGMCMSGGTAATQGNESIIPTPPLPPCVSAICGVAPFPTMPIP
;
A
#
# COMPACT_ATOMS: atom_id res chain seq x y z
N MET A 1 18.41 77.42 -72.32
CA MET A 1 17.15 78.18 -72.43
C MET A 1 16.78 78.73 -71.05
N ASN A 2 16.57 80.06 -70.94
CA ASN A 2 15.96 80.91 -69.88
C ASN A 2 16.05 80.51 -68.39
N ARG A 3 16.69 81.29 -67.50
CA ARG A 3 16.33 82.61 -66.87
C ARG A 3 15.17 82.55 -65.84
N ARG A 4 15.50 82.82 -64.55
CA ARG A 4 14.86 83.74 -63.56
C ARG A 4 13.37 83.49 -63.20
N ALA A 5 12.80 83.68 -62.01
CA ALA A 5 13.09 84.21 -60.67
C ALA A 5 11.86 83.80 -59.80
N LEU A 6 11.99 83.33 -58.55
CA LEU A 6 12.01 84.05 -57.26
C LEU A 6 10.66 84.66 -56.79
N ILE A 7 10.34 84.38 -55.50
CA ILE A 7 9.54 85.13 -54.51
C ILE A 7 8.03 84.76 -54.36
N ALA A 8 7.65 84.26 -53.18
CA ALA A 8 6.86 85.01 -52.18
C ALA A 8 6.32 84.10 -51.05
N LEU A 9 6.57 84.50 -49.80
CA LEU A 9 5.90 84.00 -48.60
C LEU A 9 4.39 84.23 -48.67
N LEU A 10 3.58 83.28 -48.19
CA LEU A 10 2.39 83.57 -47.36
C LEU A 10 1.89 82.31 -46.63
N ARG A 11 1.49 82.57 -45.39
CA ARG A 11 1.12 81.65 -44.31
C ARG A 11 -0.24 80.99 -44.56
N MET A 12 -0.43 79.74 -44.12
CA MET A 12 -1.52 79.37 -43.19
C MET A 12 -1.44 77.89 -42.73
N SER A 13 -1.17 77.72 -41.43
CA SER A 13 -1.72 76.73 -40.50
C SER A 13 -1.57 75.22 -40.81
N ALA A 14 -0.53 74.60 -40.25
CA ALA A 14 -0.43 73.15 -40.07
C ALA A 14 -0.56 72.79 -38.58
N ILE A 15 -1.51 71.90 -38.28
CA ILE A 15 -1.64 71.22 -36.99
C ILE A 15 -0.51 70.19 -36.90
N VAL A 16 0.34 70.28 -35.87
CA VAL A 16 1.37 69.29 -35.55
C VAL A 16 0.75 68.21 -34.67
N VAL A 17 0.58 67.00 -35.20
CA VAL A 17 0.41 65.78 -34.41
C VAL A 17 1.79 65.12 -34.30
N PHE A 18 2.33 65.05 -33.08
CA PHE A 18 3.56 64.32 -32.78
C PHE A 18 3.32 62.81 -32.95
N GLY A 19 3.80 62.22 -34.05
CA GLY A 19 3.97 60.78 -34.20
C GLY A 19 5.28 60.34 -33.54
N LEU A 20 5.22 59.84 -32.32
CA LEU A 20 6.33 59.15 -31.66
C LEU A 20 6.55 57.80 -32.33
N VAL A 21 7.70 57.63 -32.97
CA VAL A 21 8.22 56.35 -33.44
C VAL A 21 8.57 55.52 -32.21
N VAL A 22 7.72 54.54 -31.87
CA VAL A 22 8.01 53.50 -30.89
C VAL A 22 8.59 52.32 -31.64
N ALA A 23 9.84 51.99 -31.34
CA ALA A 23 10.49 50.75 -31.79
C ALA A 23 9.61 49.54 -31.39
N PRO A 24 9.52 48.49 -32.24
CA PRO A 24 8.71 47.32 -31.91
C PRO A 24 9.23 46.68 -30.62
N GLN A 25 8.43 46.77 -29.56
CA GLN A 25 8.62 45.98 -28.37
C GLN A 25 8.49 44.51 -28.77
N ALA A 26 9.44 43.69 -28.31
CA ALA A 26 9.33 42.25 -28.41
C ALA A 26 7.98 41.81 -27.83
N VAL A 27 7.18 41.13 -28.65
CA VAL A 27 6.00 40.41 -28.20
C VAL A 27 6.47 39.40 -27.16
N PRO A 28 5.97 39.40 -25.92
CA PRO A 28 6.26 38.35 -24.97
C PRO A 28 5.82 37.02 -25.59
N ALA A 29 6.73 36.04 -25.63
CA ALA A 29 6.39 34.70 -26.03
C ALA A 29 5.15 34.22 -25.25
N GLU A 30 4.18 33.65 -25.97
CA GLU A 30 3.06 32.92 -25.38
C GLU A 30 3.58 31.98 -24.29
N GLY A 31 2.82 31.94 -23.20
CA GLY A 31 3.24 31.49 -21.87
C GLY A 31 4.13 30.26 -21.86
N SER A 32 5.10 30.28 -20.96
CA SER A 32 5.82 29.08 -20.54
C SER A 32 4.81 27.94 -20.34
N PRO A 33 5.10 26.72 -20.85
CA PRO A 33 4.21 25.59 -20.62
C PRO A 33 3.90 25.52 -19.12
N PRO A 34 2.64 25.24 -18.74
CA PRO A 34 2.29 25.15 -17.33
C PRO A 34 3.30 24.23 -16.64
N ALA A 35 3.87 24.71 -15.54
CA ALA A 35 4.87 23.93 -14.79
C ALA A 35 4.29 22.53 -14.54
N ALA A 36 5.09 21.49 -14.80
CA ALA A 36 4.70 20.13 -14.49
C ALA A 36 4.27 20.07 -13.01
N TYR A 37 3.05 19.59 -12.74
CA TYR A 37 2.55 19.49 -11.37
C TYR A 37 3.42 18.50 -10.62
N ASN A 38 4.11 18.97 -9.59
CA ASN A 38 4.81 18.14 -8.62
C ASN A 38 4.57 18.77 -7.25
N PRO A 39 3.76 18.16 -6.38
CA PRO A 39 3.46 18.71 -5.07
C PRO A 39 4.61 18.49 -4.07
N TYR A 40 5.62 17.71 -4.43
CA TYR A 40 6.65 17.24 -3.51
C TYR A 40 7.89 18.14 -3.52
N PRO A 41 8.43 18.50 -2.34
CA PRO A 41 9.72 19.17 -2.27
C PRO A 41 10.87 18.26 -2.76
N PRO A 42 12.02 18.83 -3.14
CA PRO A 42 13.20 18.06 -3.53
C PRO A 42 13.55 16.98 -2.49
N GLY A 43 13.84 15.77 -2.97
CA GLY A 43 14.26 14.65 -2.14
C GLY A 43 13.14 13.74 -1.63
N ILE A 44 11.86 14.06 -1.84
CA ILE A 44 10.75 13.13 -1.57
C ILE A 44 10.65 12.07 -2.65
N LEU A 45 10.51 12.51 -3.92
CA LEU A 45 10.52 11.58 -5.05
C LEU A 45 11.95 11.01 -5.25
N PRO A 46 12.09 9.69 -5.40
CA PRO A 46 13.34 9.10 -5.87
C PRO A 46 13.76 9.63 -7.23
N ALA A 47 15.06 9.80 -7.45
CA ALA A 47 15.60 10.25 -8.74
C ALA A 47 15.43 9.21 -9.86
N ASP A 48 15.34 7.93 -9.50
CA ASP A 48 15.17 6.77 -10.40
C ASP A 48 13.71 6.33 -10.56
N LEU A 49 12.75 7.07 -9.98
CA LEU A 49 11.36 6.65 -9.87
C LEU A 49 10.75 6.27 -11.21
N GLN A 50 10.90 7.10 -12.25
CA GLN A 50 10.32 6.81 -13.56
C GLN A 50 10.93 5.55 -14.19
N SER A 51 12.26 5.41 -14.14
CA SER A 51 12.92 4.20 -14.66
C SER A 51 12.51 2.93 -13.92
N GLU A 52 12.26 3.02 -12.61
CA GLU A 52 11.79 1.90 -11.80
C GLU A 52 10.31 1.57 -12.05
N ILE A 53 9.46 2.57 -12.26
CA ILE A 53 8.06 2.37 -12.71
C ILE A 53 8.05 1.66 -14.07
N ASP A 54 8.85 2.14 -15.02
CA ASP A 54 8.94 1.53 -16.36
C ASP A 54 9.47 0.10 -16.27
N ARG A 55 10.41 -0.18 -15.35
CA ARG A 55 10.91 -1.52 -15.07
C ARG A 55 9.78 -2.43 -14.58
N VAL A 56 9.09 -2.03 -13.52
CA VAL A 56 7.99 -2.82 -12.94
C VAL A 56 6.89 -3.04 -13.98
N SER A 57 6.53 -2.04 -14.78
CA SER A 57 5.54 -2.20 -15.86
C SER A 57 5.93 -3.29 -16.86
N ARG A 58 7.21 -3.40 -17.25
CA ARG A 58 7.67 -4.49 -18.12
C ARG A 58 7.52 -5.87 -17.46
N GLU A 59 7.83 -5.97 -16.17
CA GLU A 59 7.70 -7.21 -15.39
C GLU A 59 6.23 -7.61 -15.21
N VAL A 60 5.35 -6.65 -14.93
CA VAL A 60 3.89 -6.84 -14.85
C VAL A 60 3.35 -7.36 -16.19
N LYS A 61 3.71 -6.70 -17.30
CA LYS A 61 3.30 -7.13 -18.66
C LYS A 61 3.78 -8.53 -18.99
N PHE A 62 5.00 -8.89 -18.58
CA PHE A 62 5.53 -10.24 -18.78
C PHE A 62 4.66 -11.29 -18.06
N ILE A 63 4.33 -11.07 -16.79
CA ILE A 63 3.48 -12.01 -16.03
C ILE A 63 2.03 -12.01 -16.54
N PHE A 64 1.50 -10.88 -16.98
CA PHE A 64 0.18 -10.83 -17.61
C PHE A 64 0.11 -11.70 -18.88
N GLN A 65 1.15 -11.66 -19.72
CA GLN A 65 1.22 -12.53 -20.91
C GLN A 65 1.35 -14.01 -20.54
N GLN A 66 2.06 -14.35 -19.46
CA GLN A 66 2.07 -15.71 -18.93
C GLN A 66 0.66 -16.15 -18.49
N ALA A 67 -0.07 -15.30 -17.76
CA ALA A 67 -1.44 -15.61 -17.32
C ALA A 67 -2.40 -15.78 -18.50
N LEU A 68 -2.26 -15.01 -19.59
CA LEU A 68 -3.02 -15.22 -20.82
C LEU A 68 -2.70 -16.57 -21.47
N ALA A 69 -1.43 -16.96 -21.50
CA ALA A 69 -1.02 -18.25 -22.04
C ALA A 69 -1.55 -19.42 -21.18
N GLU A 70 -1.51 -19.28 -19.84
CA GLU A 70 -2.10 -20.24 -18.90
C GLU A 70 -3.60 -20.40 -19.14
N TRP A 71 -4.34 -19.30 -19.25
CA TRP A 71 -5.77 -19.33 -19.55
C TRP A 71 -6.06 -20.07 -20.86
N ARG A 72 -5.35 -19.73 -21.94
CA ARG A 72 -5.55 -20.36 -23.26
C ARG A 72 -5.21 -21.86 -23.27
N ALA A 73 -4.40 -22.32 -22.31
CA ALA A 73 -4.06 -23.73 -22.14
C ALA A 73 -5.06 -24.50 -21.24
N LEU A 74 -6.00 -23.81 -20.57
CA LEU A 74 -7.00 -24.47 -19.75
C LEU A 74 -7.93 -25.35 -20.61
N PRO A 75 -8.31 -26.55 -20.12
CA PRO A 75 -9.26 -27.38 -20.83
C PRO A 75 -10.64 -26.70 -20.90
N PRO A 76 -11.48 -27.05 -21.89
CA PRO A 76 -12.84 -26.53 -21.98
C PRO A 76 -13.64 -26.78 -20.68
N PRO A 77 -14.51 -25.84 -20.27
CA PRO A 77 -15.32 -26.00 -19.08
C PRO A 77 -16.30 -27.15 -19.25
N ASN A 78 -16.48 -27.92 -18.19
CA ASN A 78 -17.57 -28.89 -18.10
C ASN A 78 -18.43 -28.59 -16.87
N LEU A 79 -19.56 -27.89 -17.06
CA LEU A 79 -20.53 -27.63 -16.00
C LEU A 79 -21.37 -28.89 -15.75
N THR A 80 -21.33 -29.40 -14.52
CA THR A 80 -22.06 -30.62 -14.13
C THR A 80 -22.72 -30.45 -12.76
N GLY A 81 -23.73 -31.29 -12.48
CA GLY A 81 -24.39 -31.33 -11.16
C GLY A 81 -25.48 -30.28 -10.94
N GLN A 82 -26.04 -30.30 -9.73
CA GLN A 82 -27.01 -29.34 -9.19
C GLN A 82 -26.67 -29.12 -7.70
N PRO A 83 -26.11 -27.96 -7.31
CA PRO A 83 -25.85 -26.78 -8.14
C PRO A 83 -24.80 -27.02 -9.25
N PRO A 84 -24.91 -26.34 -10.41
CA PRO A 84 -23.92 -26.44 -11.48
C PRO A 84 -22.52 -26.08 -10.98
N THR A 85 -21.55 -26.95 -11.26
CA THR A 85 -20.15 -26.80 -10.82
C THR A 85 -19.20 -27.02 -12.00
N LEU A 86 -18.17 -26.20 -12.12
CA LEU A 86 -17.09 -26.37 -13.09
C LEU A 86 -16.23 -27.58 -12.71
N GLN A 87 -16.44 -28.70 -13.39
CA GLN A 87 -15.73 -29.95 -13.13
C GLN A 87 -14.29 -29.90 -13.65
N GLY A 88 -13.34 -30.42 -12.86
CA GLY A 88 -11.93 -30.51 -13.24
C GLY A 88 -11.20 -29.19 -13.00
N SER A 89 -11.31 -28.26 -13.94
CA SER A 89 -10.51 -27.02 -14.00
C SER A 89 -11.14 -25.80 -13.32
N GLY A 90 -12.22 -25.98 -12.54
CA GLY A 90 -12.93 -24.85 -11.93
C GLY A 90 -12.05 -23.96 -11.04
N TYR A 91 -11.18 -24.57 -10.23
CA TYR A 91 -10.21 -23.83 -9.41
C TYR A 91 -9.16 -23.11 -10.26
N ASP A 92 -8.59 -23.79 -11.25
CA ASP A 92 -7.60 -23.18 -12.14
C ASP A 92 -8.21 -21.99 -12.90
N MET A 93 -9.46 -22.11 -13.38
CA MET A 93 -10.15 -21.05 -14.10
C MET A 93 -10.35 -19.79 -13.25
N VAL A 94 -10.86 -19.91 -12.02
CA VAL A 94 -11.07 -18.74 -11.16
C VAL A 94 -9.74 -18.14 -10.66
N GLN A 95 -8.72 -18.98 -10.42
CA GLN A 95 -7.38 -18.51 -10.04
C GLN A 95 -6.68 -17.78 -11.19
N THR A 96 -6.73 -18.32 -12.41
CA THR A 96 -6.18 -17.67 -13.59
C THR A 96 -6.94 -16.39 -13.92
N LEU A 97 -8.26 -16.35 -13.71
CA LEU A 97 -9.05 -15.12 -13.86
C LEU A 97 -8.58 -14.04 -12.88
N GLY A 98 -8.43 -14.38 -11.59
CA GLY A 98 -7.88 -13.47 -10.59
C GLY A 98 -6.47 -13.00 -10.91
N LYS A 99 -5.62 -13.90 -11.41
CA LYS A 99 -4.26 -13.57 -11.87
C LYS A 99 -4.30 -12.57 -13.02
N LEU A 100 -5.12 -12.80 -14.04
CA LEU A 100 -5.27 -11.86 -15.16
C LEU A 100 -5.67 -10.47 -14.67
N MET A 101 -6.65 -10.39 -13.78
CA MET A 101 -7.10 -9.14 -13.17
C MET A 101 -6.01 -8.43 -12.36
N ASN A 102 -5.22 -9.18 -11.59
CA ASN A 102 -4.15 -8.65 -10.72
C ASN A 102 -3.00 -8.01 -11.52
N TYR A 103 -2.73 -8.50 -12.74
CA TYR A 103 -1.65 -8.00 -13.62
C TYR A 103 -2.14 -7.14 -14.80
N ASP A 104 -3.45 -6.85 -14.92
CA ASP A 104 -3.99 -6.05 -16.02
C ASP A 104 -3.87 -4.53 -15.77
N GLU A 105 -2.94 -3.89 -16.47
CA GLU A 105 -2.75 -2.43 -16.38
C GLU A 105 -3.92 -1.64 -16.94
N ASN A 106 -4.79 -2.23 -17.78
CA ASN A 106 -5.91 -1.52 -18.42
C ASN A 106 -7.06 -1.19 -17.47
N ILE A 107 -7.01 -1.69 -16.24
CA ILE A 107 -8.05 -1.50 -15.24
C ILE A 107 -7.97 -0.11 -14.59
N SER A 108 -6.76 0.45 -14.44
CA SER A 108 -6.60 1.79 -13.86
C SER A 108 -7.10 2.89 -14.79
N VAL A 109 -7.37 4.07 -14.22
CA VAL A 109 -7.99 5.19 -14.94
C VAL A 109 -7.21 5.61 -16.18
N PHE A 110 -5.88 5.55 -16.15
CA PHE A 110 -5.02 5.85 -17.30
C PHE A 110 -4.42 4.63 -18.00
N LYS A 111 -4.90 3.42 -17.67
CA LYS A 111 -4.44 2.16 -18.27
C LYS A 111 -2.92 1.94 -18.13
N ASN A 112 -2.37 2.29 -16.98
CA ASN A 112 -0.92 2.33 -16.73
C ASN A 112 -0.50 1.67 -15.40
N GLN A 113 -1.43 1.01 -14.71
CA GLN A 113 -1.18 0.48 -13.37
C GLN A 113 -2.08 -0.73 -13.10
N ALA A 114 -1.48 -1.81 -12.62
CA ALA A 114 -2.16 -3.01 -12.15
C ALA A 114 -1.97 -3.15 -10.62
N CYS A 115 -2.61 -4.14 -9.99
CA CYS A 115 -2.34 -4.47 -8.58
C CYS A 115 -0.85 -4.79 -8.38
N ALA A 116 -0.28 -5.57 -9.30
CA ALA A 116 1.12 -5.97 -9.28
C ALA A 116 2.12 -4.80 -9.41
N SER A 117 1.72 -3.63 -9.91
CA SER A 117 2.60 -2.45 -9.96
C SER A 117 3.08 -2.00 -8.57
N CYS A 118 2.31 -2.34 -7.52
CA CYS A 118 2.67 -2.10 -6.12
C CYS A 118 2.98 -3.40 -5.34
N HIS A 119 2.68 -4.56 -5.91
CA HIS A 119 2.72 -5.86 -5.24
C HIS A 119 3.34 -6.97 -6.12
N MET A 120 4.66 -6.96 -6.28
CA MET A 120 5.32 -8.00 -7.10
C MET A 120 5.65 -9.27 -6.31
N PRO A 121 5.61 -10.46 -6.93
CA PRO A 121 5.89 -11.75 -6.28
C PRO A 121 7.24 -11.79 -5.56
N TYR A 122 8.30 -11.27 -6.19
CA TYR A 122 9.66 -11.29 -5.66
C TYR A 122 9.86 -10.45 -4.39
N ALA A 123 8.93 -9.56 -4.06
CA ALA A 123 8.93 -8.79 -2.83
C ALA A 123 7.99 -9.38 -1.76
N GLY A 124 7.40 -10.55 -2.01
CA GLY A 124 6.35 -11.14 -1.16
C GLY A 124 5.02 -10.42 -1.35
N PHE A 125 4.71 -10.04 -2.59
CA PHE A 125 3.53 -9.27 -2.95
C PHE A 125 3.41 -7.96 -2.14
N SER A 126 4.53 -7.24 -2.07
CA SER A 126 4.62 -5.85 -1.56
C SER A 126 5.47 -4.99 -2.49
N GLY A 127 5.76 -3.76 -2.06
CA GLY A 127 6.45 -2.72 -2.83
C GLY A 127 7.68 -3.19 -3.62
N PRO A 128 7.64 -3.21 -4.97
CA PRO A 128 8.70 -3.71 -5.84
C PRO A 128 9.86 -2.73 -6.12
N ILE A 129 9.74 -1.47 -5.71
CA ILE A 129 10.72 -0.41 -6.01
C ILE A 129 11.52 -0.08 -4.74
N PRO A 130 12.81 -0.49 -4.66
CA PRO A 130 13.69 -0.21 -3.53
C PRO A 130 13.74 1.27 -3.10
N SER A 131 13.80 2.18 -4.08
CA SER A 131 13.96 3.61 -3.80
C SER A 131 12.68 4.26 -3.23
N VAL A 132 11.49 3.80 -3.65
CA VAL A 132 10.20 4.17 -3.03
C VAL A 132 10.13 3.66 -1.59
N ASN A 133 10.54 2.41 -1.36
CA ASN A 133 10.60 1.81 -0.03
C ASN A 133 11.56 2.59 0.90
N LEU A 134 12.61 3.22 0.39
CA LEU A 134 13.49 4.11 1.16
C LEU A 134 12.85 5.47 1.44
N THR A 135 12.29 6.10 0.42
CA THR A 135 11.90 7.50 0.50
C THR A 135 10.41 7.68 0.75
N MET A 136 9.60 7.77 -0.30
CA MET A 136 8.24 8.30 -0.25
C MET A 136 7.20 7.39 0.39
N VAL A 137 7.59 6.15 0.73
CA VAL A 137 6.81 5.13 1.45
C VAL A 137 5.69 4.51 0.62
N ALA A 138 4.73 5.33 0.20
CA ALA A 138 3.60 4.90 -0.60
C ALA A 138 3.97 4.96 -2.08
N PHE A 139 3.46 4.01 -2.85
CA PHE A 139 3.68 3.97 -4.29
C PHE A 139 2.83 5.06 -4.97
N PRO A 140 3.35 5.72 -6.01
CA PRO A 140 2.54 6.57 -6.87
C PRO A 140 1.35 5.82 -7.46
N GLY A 141 0.20 6.48 -7.54
CA GLY A 141 -0.97 5.97 -8.24
C GLY A 141 -0.88 6.13 -9.76
N SER A 142 -1.96 5.74 -10.43
CA SER A 142 -2.16 5.85 -11.88
C SER A 142 -1.95 7.29 -12.35
N PHE A 143 -2.45 8.27 -11.57
CA PHE A 143 -1.94 9.63 -11.64
C PHE A 143 -0.72 9.75 -10.71
N HIS A 144 0.49 9.71 -11.29
CA HIS A 144 1.76 9.54 -10.56
C HIS A 144 2.11 10.59 -9.49
N PHE A 145 1.35 11.69 -9.39
CA PHE A 145 1.51 12.70 -8.33
C PHE A 145 0.47 12.60 -7.22
N ARG A 146 -0.36 11.56 -7.25
CA ARG A 146 -1.13 11.11 -6.10
C ARG A 146 -0.46 9.87 -5.54
N ALA A 147 -0.25 9.85 -4.23
CA ALA A 147 0.29 8.71 -3.52
C ALA A 147 -0.46 8.52 -2.21
N GLY A 148 -0.67 7.26 -1.82
CA GLY A 148 -1.32 6.91 -0.57
C GLY A 148 -0.52 7.33 0.67
N LYS A 149 -1.03 6.92 1.84
CA LYS A 149 -0.45 7.29 3.14
C LYS A 149 0.26 6.14 3.86
N ARG A 150 0.33 4.95 3.26
CA ARG A 150 0.90 3.74 3.89
C ARG A 150 1.77 2.97 2.91
N THR A 151 2.62 2.09 3.43
CA THR A 151 3.33 1.08 2.65
C THR A 151 2.34 0.12 2.01
N ALA A 152 2.66 -0.35 0.79
CA ALA A 152 1.96 -1.45 0.16
C ALA A 152 2.12 -2.71 1.04
N GLN A 153 1.05 -3.08 1.75
CA GLN A 153 1.04 -4.22 2.67
C GLN A 153 1.30 -5.51 1.90
N ARG A 154 2.12 -6.42 2.45
CA ARG A 154 2.23 -7.77 1.91
C ARG A 154 0.88 -8.48 2.06
N TYR A 155 0.36 -9.04 0.97
CA TYR A 155 -0.91 -9.79 0.99
C TYR A 155 -0.73 -11.31 0.91
N THR A 156 0.50 -11.83 0.87
CA THR A 156 0.67 -13.29 1.03
C THR A 156 -0.01 -13.72 2.33
N TYR A 157 -0.91 -14.69 2.24
CA TYR A 157 -1.74 -15.19 3.35
C TYR A 157 -2.84 -14.26 3.88
N SER A 158 -3.13 -13.10 3.27
CA SER A 158 -4.29 -12.26 3.64
C SER A 158 -5.67 -12.91 3.44
N PRO A 159 -5.90 -13.86 2.49
CA PRO A 159 -7.18 -14.57 2.36
C PRO A 159 -7.60 -15.42 3.56
N TRP A 160 -6.73 -15.57 4.57
CA TRP A 160 -7.04 -16.27 5.82
C TRP A 160 -7.48 -15.32 6.94
N PHE A 161 -7.43 -14.01 6.74
CA PHE A 161 -7.97 -13.06 7.71
C PHE A 161 -9.48 -13.22 7.80
N PRO A 162 -10.04 -13.41 9.01
CA PRO A 162 -11.48 -13.56 9.18
C PRO A 162 -12.20 -12.23 8.95
N VAL A 163 -13.51 -12.30 8.73
CA VAL A 163 -14.40 -11.13 8.78
C VAL A 163 -14.13 -10.34 10.06
N LEU A 164 -14.04 -9.01 9.95
CA LEU A 164 -13.79 -8.12 11.07
C LEU A 164 -14.90 -8.28 12.10
N GLN A 165 -14.51 -8.56 13.33
CA GLN A 165 -15.41 -8.73 14.45
C GLN A 165 -14.81 -8.10 15.71
N PHE A 166 -15.70 -7.59 16.57
CA PHE A 166 -15.33 -7.21 17.92
C PHE A 166 -15.53 -8.41 18.84
N ASN A 167 -14.47 -8.83 19.53
CA ASN A 167 -14.55 -9.86 20.54
C ASN A 167 -14.86 -9.22 21.90
N GLU A 168 -16.08 -9.42 22.40
CA GLU A 168 -16.53 -8.82 23.67
C GLU A 168 -15.73 -9.28 24.89
N THR A 169 -15.26 -10.54 24.90
CA THR A 169 -14.51 -11.09 26.03
C THR A 169 -13.13 -10.47 26.17
N GLN A 170 -12.46 -10.25 25.03
CA GLN A 170 -11.13 -9.64 24.98
C GLN A 170 -11.18 -8.13 24.86
N ALA A 171 -12.35 -7.56 24.52
CA ALA A 171 -12.54 -6.15 24.18
C ALA A 171 -11.60 -5.68 23.04
N LEU A 172 -11.39 -6.53 22.03
CA LEU A 172 -10.47 -6.31 20.92
C LEU A 172 -11.11 -6.66 19.56
N PHE A 173 -10.66 -5.98 18.51
CA PHE A 173 -11.04 -6.28 17.13
C PHE A 173 -10.11 -7.35 16.53
N PHE A 174 -10.71 -8.27 15.77
CA PHE A 174 -9.99 -9.31 15.02
C PHE A 174 -10.52 -9.40 13.59
N GLY A 175 -9.62 -9.55 12.64
CA GLY A 175 -9.94 -9.72 11.24
C GLY A 175 -9.90 -8.44 10.41
N GLY A 176 -10.63 -8.47 9.31
CA GLY A 176 -10.56 -7.48 8.26
C GLY A 176 -9.25 -7.54 7.47
N ASN A 177 -9.14 -6.73 6.42
CA ASN A 177 -7.93 -6.49 5.65
C ASN A 177 -7.64 -4.99 5.55
N PHE A 178 -6.46 -4.65 5.02
CA PHE A 178 -5.73 -3.38 5.21
C PHE A 178 -5.13 -3.19 6.60
N TRP A 179 -4.14 -2.30 6.67
CA TRP A 179 -3.51 -1.86 7.92
C TRP A 179 -4.49 -1.36 8.99
N ASP A 180 -5.68 -0.85 8.64
CA ASP A 180 -6.71 -0.39 9.59
C ASP A 180 -7.96 -1.29 9.63
N SER A 181 -7.86 -2.50 9.09
CA SER A 181 -8.95 -3.49 9.01
C SER A 181 -10.23 -3.01 8.29
N ARG A 182 -10.16 -1.92 7.52
CA ARG A 182 -11.34 -1.27 6.92
C ARG A 182 -12.05 -2.08 5.84
N ALA A 183 -11.37 -3.06 5.24
CA ALA A 183 -12.03 -4.05 4.40
C ALA A 183 -12.55 -5.14 5.35
N THR A 184 -13.80 -5.03 5.75
CA THR A 184 -14.33 -5.79 6.89
C THR A 184 -14.73 -7.21 6.52
N GLY A 185 -15.05 -7.46 5.26
CA GLY A 185 -15.67 -8.68 4.78
C GLY A 185 -17.16 -8.77 5.10
N TYR A 186 -17.82 -7.72 5.58
CA TYR A 186 -19.20 -7.82 6.08
C TYR A 186 -20.20 -8.26 5.00
N LEU A 187 -20.04 -7.77 3.76
CA LEU A 187 -20.96 -8.05 2.66
C LEU A 187 -20.58 -9.33 1.92
N LEU A 188 -19.31 -9.46 1.54
CA LEU A 188 -18.80 -10.60 0.77
C LEU A 188 -18.49 -11.83 1.63
N GLN A 189 -18.55 -11.69 2.96
CA GLN A 189 -18.04 -12.67 3.92
C GLN A 189 -16.56 -13.04 3.67
N ASN A 190 -15.83 -12.10 3.05
CA ASN A 190 -14.45 -12.25 2.65
C ASN A 190 -13.75 -10.87 2.64
N PRO A 191 -12.94 -10.55 3.66
CA PRO A 191 -12.19 -9.30 3.74
C PRO A 191 -11.21 -9.08 2.59
N ASP A 192 -10.64 -10.15 2.04
CA ASP A 192 -9.65 -10.11 0.96
C ASP A 192 -10.30 -9.70 -0.36
N ALA A 193 -11.44 -10.31 -0.67
CA ALA A 193 -12.27 -9.91 -1.80
C ALA A 193 -12.76 -8.45 -1.67
N GLU A 194 -13.15 -8.00 -0.47
CA GLU A 194 -13.54 -6.61 -0.21
C GLU A 194 -12.33 -5.65 -0.35
N GLN A 195 -11.15 -6.07 0.10
CA GLN A 195 -9.91 -5.30 -0.06
C GLN A 195 -9.60 -5.10 -1.54
N ALA A 196 -9.71 -6.14 -2.37
CA ALA A 196 -9.43 -6.09 -3.81
C ALA A 196 -10.37 -5.15 -4.59
N GLN A 197 -11.50 -4.73 -4.00
CA GLN A 197 -12.42 -3.75 -4.57
C GLN A 197 -11.99 -2.29 -4.30
N HIS A 198 -11.14 -2.03 -3.31
CA HIS A 198 -10.80 -0.67 -2.91
C HIS A 198 -9.77 0.00 -3.83
N PRO A 199 -8.56 -0.57 -4.08
CA PRO A 199 -7.54 0.08 -4.91
C PRO A 199 -7.98 0.52 -6.30
N PRO A 200 -8.82 -0.24 -7.03
CA PRO A 200 -9.34 0.16 -8.34
C PRO A 200 -10.00 1.55 -8.37
N VAL A 201 -10.66 1.94 -7.27
CA VAL A 201 -11.41 3.19 -7.13
C VAL A 201 -10.78 4.17 -6.13
N ASP A 202 -9.67 3.82 -5.48
CA ASP A 202 -8.94 4.75 -4.63
C ASP A 202 -8.26 5.81 -5.49
N THR A 203 -8.63 7.06 -5.24
CA THR A 203 -8.13 8.24 -5.95
C THR A 203 -6.61 8.45 -5.88
N GLN A 204 -5.92 7.83 -4.91
CA GLN A 204 -4.46 7.83 -4.76
C GLN A 204 -3.77 6.60 -5.36
N GLU A 205 -4.54 5.59 -5.80
CA GLU A 205 -4.01 4.32 -6.32
C GLU A 205 -4.41 4.15 -7.80
N MET A 206 -5.39 3.30 -8.15
CA MET A 206 -5.75 3.08 -9.56
C MET A 206 -6.75 4.12 -10.10
N GLY A 207 -7.51 4.76 -9.20
CA GLY A 207 -8.14 6.07 -9.46
C GLY A 207 -9.43 6.09 -10.29
N ALA A 208 -10.12 4.97 -10.52
CA ALA A 208 -11.39 5.01 -11.23
C ALA A 208 -12.46 5.78 -10.42
N PRO A 209 -13.30 6.63 -11.04
CA PRO A 209 -14.27 7.45 -10.33
C PRO A 209 -15.57 6.73 -9.95
N ASP A 210 -15.77 5.50 -10.43
CA ASP A 210 -16.99 4.70 -10.23
C ASP A 210 -16.59 3.22 -10.32
N THR A 211 -17.16 2.34 -9.48
CA THR A 211 -16.93 0.89 -9.58
C THR A 211 -17.40 0.32 -10.92
N ALA A 212 -18.42 0.93 -11.55
CA ALA A 212 -18.86 0.56 -12.90
C ALA A 212 -17.76 0.78 -13.96
N CYS A 213 -16.77 1.63 -13.71
CA CYS A 213 -15.63 1.77 -14.62
C CYS A 213 -14.79 0.51 -14.68
N ILE A 214 -14.61 -0.19 -13.56
CA ILE A 214 -13.87 -1.45 -13.53
C ILE A 214 -14.59 -2.51 -14.36
N VAL A 215 -15.91 -2.61 -14.18
CA VAL A 215 -16.75 -3.55 -14.94
C VAL A 215 -16.80 -3.18 -16.42
N PHE A 216 -16.82 -1.89 -16.75
CA PHE A 216 -16.70 -1.43 -18.12
C PHE A 216 -15.38 -1.88 -18.76
N ARG A 217 -14.24 -1.73 -18.05
CA ARG A 217 -12.94 -2.24 -18.52
C ARG A 217 -12.94 -3.76 -18.69
N LEU A 218 -13.51 -4.50 -17.73
CA LEU A 218 -13.68 -5.96 -17.83
C LEU A 218 -14.50 -6.37 -19.05
N SER A 219 -15.57 -5.63 -19.38
CA SER A 219 -16.40 -5.92 -20.56
C SER A 219 -15.66 -5.75 -21.90
N GLN A 220 -14.53 -5.05 -21.88
CA GLN A 220 -13.63 -4.82 -23.02
C GLN A 220 -12.37 -5.70 -22.98
N ALA A 221 -12.12 -6.41 -21.88
CA ALA A 221 -10.91 -7.18 -21.66
C ALA A 221 -10.86 -8.41 -22.57
N GLU A 222 -9.65 -8.79 -23.00
CA GLU A 222 -9.44 -10.00 -23.80
C GLU A 222 -9.95 -11.26 -23.10
N TYR A 223 -9.86 -11.29 -21.77
CA TYR A 223 -10.28 -12.39 -20.92
C TYR A 223 -11.75 -12.29 -20.45
N ARG A 224 -12.56 -11.41 -21.04
CA ARG A 224 -14.03 -11.40 -20.83
C ARG A 224 -14.66 -12.79 -20.94
N PRO A 225 -14.33 -13.64 -21.94
CA PRO A 225 -14.92 -14.98 -22.03
C PRO A 225 -14.63 -15.85 -20.80
N LEU A 226 -13.44 -15.74 -20.20
CA LEU A 226 -13.12 -16.46 -18.96
C LEU A 226 -13.97 -15.97 -17.79
N PHE A 227 -14.21 -14.65 -17.70
CA PHE A 227 -15.06 -14.08 -16.66
C PHE A 227 -16.49 -14.66 -16.74
N GLU A 228 -17.09 -14.65 -17.92
CA GLU A 228 -18.44 -15.18 -18.15
C GLU A 228 -18.48 -16.71 -17.99
N GLN A 229 -17.40 -17.41 -18.28
CA GLN A 229 -17.29 -18.84 -18.04
C GLN A 229 -17.25 -19.19 -16.53
N VAL A 230 -16.60 -18.36 -15.71
CA VAL A 230 -16.52 -18.57 -14.25
C VAL A 230 -17.81 -18.11 -13.55
N TRP A 231 -18.32 -16.95 -13.91
CA TRP A 231 -19.39 -16.26 -13.17
C TRP A 231 -20.77 -16.30 -13.84
N GLY A 232 -20.85 -16.87 -15.04
CA GLY A 232 -22.08 -17.04 -15.81
C GLY A 232 -22.12 -16.17 -17.07
N GLU A 233 -22.66 -16.76 -18.14
CA GLU A 233 -22.90 -16.06 -19.41
C GLU A 233 -23.77 -14.81 -19.18
N GLY A 234 -23.38 -13.70 -19.80
CA GLY A 234 -24.06 -12.41 -19.64
C GLY A 234 -23.76 -11.67 -18.33
N ALA A 235 -22.84 -12.15 -17.48
CA ALA A 235 -22.43 -11.46 -16.26
C ALA A 235 -21.87 -10.03 -16.51
N LEU A 236 -21.47 -9.72 -17.75
CA LEU A 236 -20.95 -8.41 -18.19
C LEU A 236 -21.83 -7.73 -19.25
N ASP A 237 -23.06 -8.20 -19.49
CA ASP A 237 -23.99 -7.64 -20.48
C ASP A 237 -24.71 -6.38 -19.97
N ILE A 238 -23.91 -5.34 -19.72
CA ILE A 238 -24.35 -4.06 -19.18
C ILE A 238 -24.45 -3.02 -20.29
N LYS A 239 -25.54 -2.26 -20.33
CA LYS A 239 -25.73 -1.16 -21.29
C LYS A 239 -25.06 0.12 -20.79
N PHE A 240 -23.78 0.27 -21.12
CA PHE A 240 -23.01 1.47 -20.76
C PHE A 240 -23.36 2.70 -21.63
N PRO A 241 -23.50 3.91 -21.04
CA PRO A 241 -23.65 5.15 -21.78
C PRO A 241 -22.47 5.43 -22.72
N PRO A 242 -22.67 6.14 -23.86
CA PRO A 242 -21.59 6.43 -24.82
C PRO A 242 -20.41 7.23 -24.24
N ASN A 243 -20.62 8.00 -23.17
CA ASN A 243 -19.57 8.79 -22.50
C ASN A 243 -18.81 8.03 -21.40
N THR A 244 -19.07 6.72 -21.21
CA THR A 244 -18.45 5.92 -20.14
C THR A 244 -16.92 5.93 -20.23
N GLU A 245 -16.32 5.73 -21.41
CA GLU A 245 -14.86 5.79 -21.58
C GLU A 245 -14.27 7.13 -21.09
N LYS A 246 -14.94 8.24 -21.39
CA LYS A 246 -14.49 9.58 -20.98
C LYS A 246 -14.53 9.73 -19.45
N ILE A 247 -15.61 9.25 -18.82
CA ILE A 247 -15.74 9.24 -17.35
C ILE A 247 -14.64 8.36 -16.76
N CYS A 248 -14.50 7.13 -17.25
CA CYS A 248 -13.55 6.14 -16.75
C CYS A 248 -12.09 6.40 -17.13
N SER A 249 -11.83 7.49 -17.85
CA SER A 249 -10.48 8.03 -18.10
C SER A 249 -10.24 9.35 -17.39
N THR A 250 -11.14 9.76 -16.49
CA THR A 250 -10.98 10.93 -15.62
C THR A 250 -10.85 10.44 -14.18
N PRO A 251 -9.78 10.78 -13.45
CA PRO A 251 -9.54 10.23 -12.12
C PRO A 251 -10.62 10.64 -11.13
N GLY A 252 -10.95 9.73 -10.20
CA GLY A 252 -11.82 10.01 -9.09
C GLY A 252 -11.36 11.23 -8.29
N GLY A 253 -12.30 11.95 -7.68
CA GLY A 253 -12.04 13.21 -7.00
C GLY A 253 -11.86 14.41 -7.93
N ALA A 254 -11.88 14.23 -9.26
CA ALA A 254 -11.88 15.34 -10.19
C ALA A 254 -13.10 16.27 -9.97
N ALA A 255 -12.87 17.59 -10.01
CA ALA A 255 -13.88 18.60 -9.72
C ALA A 255 -15.13 18.49 -10.61
N VAL A 256 -15.00 17.93 -11.82
CA VAL A 256 -16.11 17.68 -12.75
C VAL A 256 -17.18 16.74 -12.17
N PHE A 257 -16.82 15.88 -11.22
CA PHE A 257 -17.76 14.96 -10.57
C PHE A 257 -18.40 15.53 -9.30
N GLY A 258 -17.84 16.60 -8.73
CA GLY A 258 -18.32 17.14 -7.46
C GLY A 258 -18.34 16.08 -6.35
N THR A 259 -19.53 15.80 -5.80
CA THR A 259 -19.77 14.76 -4.78
C THR A 259 -20.42 13.49 -5.35
N ASP A 260 -20.56 13.38 -6.67
CA ASP A 260 -21.19 12.23 -7.32
C ASP A 260 -20.26 11.01 -7.28
N THR A 261 -20.67 9.98 -6.54
CA THR A 261 -19.92 8.71 -6.41
C THR A 261 -20.31 7.68 -7.46
N THR A 262 -21.28 8.00 -8.33
CA THR A 262 -21.73 7.12 -9.44
C THR A 262 -21.89 7.91 -10.75
N PRO A 263 -20.81 8.54 -11.26
CA PRO A 263 -20.88 9.36 -12.46
C PRO A 263 -21.27 8.58 -13.72
N VAL A 264 -21.09 7.25 -13.77
CA VAL A 264 -21.59 6.42 -14.88
C VAL A 264 -23.08 6.18 -14.69
N LYS A 265 -23.92 6.85 -15.49
CA LYS A 265 -25.38 6.79 -15.36
C LYS A 265 -25.96 5.51 -15.98
N LEU A 266 -26.07 4.47 -15.16
CA LEU A 266 -26.67 3.18 -15.50
C LEU A 266 -28.15 3.13 -15.13
N SER A 267 -28.92 2.25 -15.80
CA SER A 267 -30.25 1.87 -15.32
C SER A 267 -30.13 1.12 -13.97
N PRO A 268 -31.19 1.04 -13.15
CA PRO A 268 -31.14 0.28 -11.90
C PRO A 268 -30.72 -1.19 -12.10
N GLN A 269 -31.18 -1.82 -13.17
CA GLN A 269 -30.84 -3.21 -13.50
C GLN A 269 -29.37 -3.34 -13.91
N ASP A 270 -28.90 -2.45 -14.79
CA ASP A 270 -27.50 -2.42 -15.23
C ASP A 270 -26.55 -2.13 -14.06
N ARG A 271 -26.95 -1.25 -13.14
CA ARG A 271 -26.19 -0.96 -11.91
C ARG A 271 -26.11 -2.17 -10.98
N LEU A 272 -27.21 -2.91 -10.82
CA LEU A 272 -27.20 -4.14 -10.04
C LEU A 272 -26.26 -5.19 -10.64
N LEU A 273 -26.28 -5.34 -11.96
CA LEU A 273 -25.38 -6.26 -12.66
C LEU A 273 -23.91 -5.81 -12.55
N ALA A 274 -23.64 -4.52 -12.69
CA ALA A 274 -22.31 -3.95 -12.48
C ALA A 274 -21.79 -4.20 -11.06
N ASN A 275 -22.61 -3.96 -10.03
CA ASN A 275 -22.21 -4.20 -8.65
C ASN A 275 -21.89 -5.69 -8.42
N ARG A 276 -22.72 -6.61 -8.92
CA ARG A 276 -22.46 -8.05 -8.83
C ARG A 276 -21.18 -8.46 -9.57
N ALA A 277 -20.95 -7.94 -10.77
CA ALA A 277 -19.71 -8.20 -11.50
C ALA A 277 -18.47 -7.68 -10.75
N PHE A 278 -18.62 -6.58 -10.02
CA PHE A 278 -17.55 -6.05 -9.18
C PHE A 278 -17.31 -6.88 -7.90
N ASP A 279 -18.36 -7.50 -7.33
CA ASP A 279 -18.22 -8.50 -6.26
C ASP A 279 -17.48 -9.75 -6.75
N ASN A 280 -17.81 -10.21 -7.96
CA ASN A 280 -17.15 -11.33 -8.62
C ASN A 280 -15.68 -11.03 -8.98
N TRP A 281 -15.36 -9.77 -9.33
CA TRP A 281 -13.97 -9.30 -9.45
C TRP A 281 -13.20 -9.53 -8.15
N GLY A 282 -13.73 -9.05 -7.01
CA GLY A 282 -13.10 -9.22 -5.70
C GLY A 282 -12.87 -10.69 -5.35
N GLN A 283 -13.89 -11.54 -5.55
CA GLN A 283 -13.78 -12.98 -5.30
C GLN A 283 -12.79 -13.70 -6.22
N SER A 284 -12.65 -13.25 -7.47
CA SER A 284 -11.66 -13.81 -8.40
C SER A 284 -10.23 -13.49 -7.93
N VAL A 285 -9.99 -12.25 -7.50
CA VAL A 285 -8.70 -11.83 -6.96
C VAL A 285 -8.36 -12.61 -5.67
N ASP A 286 -9.29 -12.74 -4.72
CA ASP A 286 -9.10 -13.59 -3.53
C ASP A 286 -8.71 -15.03 -3.90
N ALA A 287 -9.37 -15.63 -4.89
CA ALA A 287 -9.05 -16.98 -5.32
C ALA A 287 -7.58 -17.10 -5.79
N PHE A 288 -7.08 -16.10 -6.51
CA PHE A 288 -5.67 -16.02 -6.91
C PHE A 288 -4.75 -15.81 -5.70
N GLU A 289 -5.07 -14.88 -4.79
CA GLU A 289 -4.27 -14.59 -3.60
C GLU A 289 -4.20 -15.77 -2.61
N LYS A 290 -5.22 -16.62 -2.62
CA LYS A 290 -5.29 -17.86 -1.83
C LYS A 290 -4.58 -19.04 -2.51
N SER A 291 -4.27 -18.92 -3.79
CA SER A 291 -3.66 -19.99 -4.57
C SER A 291 -2.25 -20.34 -4.08
N LYS A 292 -1.73 -21.48 -4.55
CA LYS A 292 -0.34 -21.90 -4.31
C LYS A 292 0.68 -21.05 -5.08
N GLU A 293 0.26 -20.07 -5.87
CA GLU A 293 1.18 -19.09 -6.46
C GLU A 293 1.52 -17.95 -5.51
N VAL A 294 0.60 -17.63 -4.59
CA VAL A 294 0.72 -16.49 -3.67
C VAL A 294 0.94 -16.96 -2.23
N SER A 295 0.24 -18.01 -1.80
CA SER A 295 0.22 -18.45 -0.40
C SER A 295 0.52 -19.96 -0.26
N PRO A 296 1.74 -20.41 -0.62
CA PRO A 296 2.02 -21.83 -0.86
C PRO A 296 2.40 -22.68 0.37
N PHE A 297 2.76 -22.08 1.52
CA PHE A 297 3.32 -22.79 2.69
C PHE A 297 4.56 -23.64 2.34
N THR A 298 5.56 -23.00 1.74
CA THR A 298 6.79 -23.64 1.21
C THR A 298 8.07 -23.12 1.83
N SER A 299 7.98 -22.47 3.00
CA SER A 299 9.15 -21.92 3.69
C SER A 299 10.02 -23.00 4.32
N LYS A 300 11.22 -22.62 4.78
CA LYS A 300 12.10 -23.54 5.53
C LYS A 300 11.41 -23.99 6.82
N PHE A 301 10.69 -23.08 7.48
CA PHE A 301 9.94 -23.40 8.68
C PHE A 301 8.84 -24.45 8.40
N ASP A 302 8.12 -24.35 7.27
CA ASP A 302 7.14 -25.37 6.87
C ASP A 302 7.79 -26.74 6.64
N ALA A 303 9.00 -26.76 6.05
CA ALA A 303 9.77 -28.01 5.88
C ALA A 303 10.19 -28.63 7.23
N VAL A 304 10.53 -27.80 8.21
CA VAL A 304 10.86 -28.25 9.58
C VAL A 304 9.64 -28.85 10.26
N LEU A 305 8.48 -28.20 10.17
CA LEU A 305 7.22 -28.75 10.71
C LEU A 305 6.85 -30.08 10.04
N ALA A 306 7.16 -30.25 8.76
CA ALA A 306 6.97 -31.50 8.04
C ALA A 306 8.04 -32.58 8.33
N GLY A 307 9.02 -32.31 9.19
CA GLY A 307 10.13 -33.22 9.47
C GLY A 307 11.11 -33.42 8.31
N LYS A 308 11.10 -32.51 7.32
CA LYS A 308 11.90 -32.58 6.08
C LYS A 308 13.13 -31.69 6.09
N ALA A 309 13.29 -30.83 7.10
CA ALA A 309 14.44 -29.96 7.28
C ALA A 309 14.72 -29.72 8.76
N THR A 310 15.86 -29.14 9.06
CA THR A 310 16.23 -28.69 10.42
C THR A 310 16.61 -27.22 10.41
N LEU A 311 16.25 -26.50 11.47
CA LEU A 311 16.77 -25.16 11.72
C LEU A 311 18.26 -25.23 12.11
N THR A 312 19.03 -24.20 11.77
CA THR A 312 20.39 -24.02 12.30
C THR A 312 20.35 -23.68 13.79
N ALA A 313 21.51 -23.64 14.45
CA ALA A 313 21.58 -23.27 15.85
C ALA A 313 21.05 -21.84 16.11
N ASP A 314 21.41 -20.87 15.26
CA ASP A 314 20.95 -19.48 15.40
C ASP A 314 19.47 -19.32 15.03
N GLU A 315 18.98 -20.01 13.99
CA GLU A 315 17.55 -20.03 13.67
C GLU A 315 16.72 -20.66 14.80
N THR A 316 17.22 -21.74 15.42
CA THR A 316 16.59 -22.38 16.59
C THR A 316 16.58 -21.44 17.80
N ALA A 317 17.72 -20.77 18.08
CA ALA A 317 17.80 -19.78 19.14
C ALA A 317 16.83 -18.62 18.89
N GLY A 318 16.75 -18.13 17.66
CA GLY A 318 15.81 -17.12 17.20
C GLY A 318 14.36 -17.51 17.44
N TYR A 319 13.99 -18.74 17.07
CA TYR A 319 12.64 -19.26 17.30
C TYR A 319 12.31 -19.36 18.80
N ASN A 320 13.27 -19.79 19.62
CA ASN A 320 13.12 -19.84 21.07
C ASN A 320 12.96 -18.45 21.71
N LEU A 321 13.66 -17.44 21.19
CA LEU A 321 13.48 -16.05 21.60
C LEU A 321 12.10 -15.53 21.19
N PHE A 322 11.71 -15.77 19.93
CA PHE A 322 10.42 -15.34 19.35
C PHE A 322 9.23 -15.83 20.18
N ARG A 323 9.25 -17.09 20.63
CA ARG A 323 8.20 -17.70 21.47
C ARG A 323 8.38 -17.50 22.98
N GLY A 324 9.45 -16.85 23.40
CA GLY A 324 9.87 -16.78 24.79
C GLY A 324 10.25 -15.36 25.17
N LYS A 325 11.54 -15.10 25.36
CA LYS A 325 12.06 -13.82 25.88
C LYS A 325 11.57 -12.59 25.09
N ALA A 326 11.49 -12.68 23.77
CA ALA A 326 11.07 -11.57 22.91
C ALA A 326 9.54 -11.43 22.80
N ASN A 327 8.78 -12.43 23.26
CA ASN A 327 7.32 -12.45 23.30
C ASN A 327 6.62 -12.13 21.95
N CYS A 328 7.30 -12.30 20.81
CA CYS A 328 6.72 -12.01 19.51
C CYS A 328 5.48 -12.89 19.21
N ASN A 329 5.47 -14.11 19.75
CA ASN A 329 4.40 -15.09 19.54
C ASN A 329 3.08 -14.76 20.27
N SER A 330 3.00 -13.69 21.08
CA SER A 330 1.73 -13.21 21.66
C SER A 330 0.83 -12.58 20.60
N CYS A 331 1.42 -11.97 19.57
CA CYS A 331 0.70 -11.33 18.46
C CYS A 331 0.98 -12.03 17.12
N HIS A 332 2.20 -12.52 16.89
CA HIS A 332 2.57 -13.23 15.66
C HIS A 332 2.51 -14.74 15.84
N VAL A 333 1.31 -15.26 16.06
CA VAL A 333 1.06 -16.64 16.51
C VAL A 333 1.54 -17.68 15.50
N ASP A 334 2.45 -18.54 15.93
CA ASP A 334 3.07 -19.63 15.18
C ASP A 334 2.22 -20.91 15.15
N GLY A 335 0.91 -20.77 15.32
CA GLY A 335 -0.04 -21.89 15.35
C GLY A 335 0.12 -22.82 16.55
N ARG A 336 0.89 -22.46 17.58
CA ARG A 336 0.87 -23.18 18.87
C ARG A 336 0.08 -22.39 19.90
N GLY A 337 -0.60 -23.11 20.80
CA GLY A 337 -1.29 -22.46 21.91
C GLY A 337 -0.26 -21.98 22.94
N THR A 338 -0.11 -20.68 23.15
CA THR A 338 0.77 -20.17 24.22
C THR A 338 0.06 -19.13 25.07
N THR A 339 0.22 -19.26 26.40
CA THR A 339 -0.11 -18.24 27.40
C THR A 339 1.13 -17.97 28.26
N LEU A 340 2.30 -17.79 27.64
CA LEU A 340 3.56 -17.69 28.37
C LEU A 340 3.84 -16.27 28.86
N ASN A 341 4.42 -16.19 30.06
CA ASN A 341 5.00 -14.97 30.62
C ASN A 341 6.51 -14.90 30.32
N ARG A 342 7.09 -13.70 30.46
CA ARG A 342 8.54 -13.45 30.29
C ARG A 342 9.37 -14.45 31.11
N GLY A 343 10.25 -15.18 30.42
CA GLY A 343 11.16 -16.16 31.03
C GLY A 343 10.63 -17.61 31.06
N GLN A 344 9.41 -17.87 30.57
CA GLN A 344 8.87 -19.22 30.44
C GLN A 344 9.21 -19.84 29.07
N THR A 345 9.24 -21.17 29.00
CA THR A 345 9.48 -21.93 27.76
C THR A 345 8.18 -22.60 27.32
N ASP A 346 7.80 -22.43 26.06
CA ASP A 346 6.64 -23.12 25.48
C ASP A 346 6.89 -24.63 25.40
N THR A 347 5.96 -25.42 25.94
CA THR A 347 5.92 -26.88 25.82
C THR A 347 4.68 -27.37 25.07
N SER A 348 3.87 -26.46 24.52
CA SER A 348 2.66 -26.82 23.79
C SER A 348 2.97 -27.53 22.47
N VAL A 349 2.03 -28.39 22.05
CA VAL A 349 2.07 -29.07 20.76
C VAL A 349 1.59 -28.15 19.64
N THR A 350 2.08 -28.37 18.42
CA THR A 350 1.59 -27.73 17.19
C THR A 350 0.07 -27.88 17.10
N ALA A 351 -0.68 -26.78 17.00
CA ALA A 351 -2.11 -26.87 16.73
C ALA A 351 -2.35 -27.45 15.33
N THR A 352 -3.59 -27.87 15.07
CA THR A 352 -4.02 -28.47 13.80
C THR A 352 -4.13 -27.47 12.64
N THR A 353 -3.68 -26.23 12.83
CA THR A 353 -3.77 -25.13 11.84
C THR A 353 -2.39 -24.72 11.34
N ASN A 354 -2.29 -24.39 10.05
CA ASN A 354 -1.04 -23.86 9.50
C ASN A 354 -0.67 -22.55 10.19
N PRO A 355 0.62 -22.32 10.53
CA PRO A 355 1.00 -21.16 11.33
C PRO A 355 1.06 -19.91 10.46
N LEU A 356 0.13 -18.99 10.65
CA LEU A 356 0.01 -17.77 9.86
C LEU A 356 0.85 -16.61 10.42
N PHE A 357 1.42 -16.74 11.63
CA PHE A 357 2.25 -15.71 12.27
C PHE A 357 1.55 -14.35 12.40
N THR A 358 0.27 -14.40 12.76
CA THR A 358 -0.58 -13.27 13.11
C THR A 358 -1.70 -13.77 14.01
N CYS A 359 -2.15 -12.93 14.95
CA CYS A 359 -3.33 -13.13 15.78
C CYS A 359 -4.60 -12.58 15.12
N PHE A 360 -4.47 -11.94 13.95
CA PHE A 360 -5.51 -11.18 13.24
C PHE A 360 -6.02 -9.95 14.00
N GLY A 361 -5.44 -9.60 15.15
CA GLY A 361 -5.79 -8.40 15.90
C GLY A 361 -5.11 -7.14 15.37
N SER A 362 -5.26 -6.05 16.12
CA SER A 362 -4.64 -4.76 15.85
C SER A 362 -3.95 -4.22 17.11
N ALA A 363 -2.86 -3.49 16.95
CA ALA A 363 -2.10 -2.90 18.05
C ALA A 363 -1.48 -1.56 17.65
N ASN A 364 -1.33 -0.64 18.61
CA ASN A 364 -0.51 0.55 18.43
C ASN A 364 0.88 0.30 19.01
N GLU A 365 1.89 0.18 18.14
CA GLU A 365 3.28 -0.09 18.53
C GLU A 365 4.08 1.19 18.78
N GLY A 366 3.44 2.37 18.76
CA GLY A 366 4.09 3.65 19.07
C GLY A 366 5.08 4.12 18.01
N LEU A 367 4.84 3.81 16.74
CA LEU A 367 5.76 4.15 15.65
C LEU A 367 5.83 5.68 15.45
N PRO A 368 7.02 6.27 15.22
CA PRO A 368 7.14 7.68 14.87
C PRO A 368 6.50 8.02 13.51
N LEU A 369 6.10 9.28 13.37
CA LEU A 369 5.69 9.85 12.09
C LEU A 369 6.87 9.80 11.11
N ASN A 370 6.63 9.34 9.88
CA ASN A 370 7.65 9.35 8.84
C ASN A 370 7.47 10.58 7.93
N PRO A 371 8.32 11.63 8.05
CA PRO A 371 8.14 12.86 7.29
C PRO A 371 8.36 12.69 5.79
N ARG A 372 8.90 11.54 5.34
CA ARG A 372 9.04 11.26 3.92
C ARG A 372 7.76 10.80 3.25
N ASN A 373 6.73 10.45 4.01
CA ASN A 373 5.46 10.01 3.43
C ASN A 373 4.90 11.11 2.51
N ALA A 374 4.83 10.81 1.22
CA ALA A 374 4.45 11.75 0.18
C ALA A 374 3.04 12.35 0.42
N PHE A 375 2.17 11.66 1.14
CA PHE A 375 0.84 12.14 1.51
C PHE A 375 0.85 13.51 2.22
N TYR A 376 1.85 13.81 3.05
CA TYR A 376 1.89 15.08 3.79
C TYR A 376 2.12 16.32 2.91
N TYR A 377 2.53 16.14 1.64
CA TYR A 377 2.87 17.23 0.73
C TYR A 377 1.80 17.47 -0.34
N GLN A 378 0.78 16.62 -0.44
CA GLN A 378 -0.31 16.71 -1.44
C GLN A 378 -1.40 17.70 -0.99
N THR A 379 -1.01 18.94 -0.67
CA THR A 379 -1.84 19.96 -0.01
C THR A 379 -2.52 20.96 -0.92
N LYS A 380 -2.28 20.87 -2.23
CA LYS A 380 -2.84 21.77 -3.23
C LYS A 380 -3.60 20.99 -4.30
N PRO A 381 -4.66 21.59 -4.89
CA PRO A 381 -5.37 20.96 -5.99
C PRO A 381 -4.43 20.58 -7.13
N ASP A 382 -4.59 19.37 -7.65
CA ASP A 382 -3.97 18.93 -8.89
C ASP A 382 -4.69 19.47 -10.12
N PHE A 383 -4.26 19.06 -11.31
CA PHE A 383 -4.87 19.46 -12.59
C PHE A 383 -6.36 19.09 -12.72
N PHE A 384 -6.84 18.14 -11.94
CA PHE A 384 -8.24 17.73 -11.90
C PHE A 384 -9.01 18.45 -10.79
N GLY A 385 -8.37 19.34 -10.03
CA GLY A 385 -8.98 20.08 -8.92
C GLY A 385 -9.04 19.28 -7.62
N PHE A 386 -8.40 18.11 -7.54
CA PHE A 386 -8.44 17.26 -6.37
C PHE A 386 -7.28 17.57 -5.42
N THR A 387 -7.54 17.62 -4.12
CA THR A 387 -6.50 17.77 -3.08
C THR A 387 -6.48 16.52 -2.19
N PRO A 388 -5.50 15.61 -2.37
CA PRO A 388 -5.44 14.36 -1.60
C PRO A 388 -5.35 14.56 -0.09
N ASN A 389 -4.53 15.54 0.35
CA ASN A 389 -4.37 15.85 1.76
C ASN A 389 -4.39 17.36 1.99
N PRO A 390 -5.56 18.00 2.15
CA PRO A 390 -5.66 19.44 2.37
C PRO A 390 -5.04 19.88 3.72
N PHE A 391 -4.74 18.95 4.62
CA PHE A 391 -4.26 19.23 5.97
C PHE A 391 -2.74 19.14 6.11
N GLY A 392 -2.04 18.58 5.13
CA GLY A 392 -0.59 18.37 5.17
C GLY A 392 -0.15 17.67 6.45
N PHE A 393 0.85 18.22 7.13
CA PHE A 393 1.35 17.74 8.44
C PHE A 393 0.38 17.96 9.61
N GLY A 394 -0.82 18.52 9.39
CA GLY A 394 -1.92 18.47 10.37
C GLY A 394 -2.70 17.15 10.35
N TYR A 395 -2.46 16.30 9.35
CA TYR A 395 -2.98 14.93 9.30
C TYR A 395 -2.29 14.03 10.33
N ARG A 396 -3.05 13.12 10.96
CA ARG A 396 -2.56 12.02 11.79
C ARG A 396 -3.25 10.73 11.37
N ASP A 397 -2.49 9.66 11.14
CA ASP A 397 -3.08 8.36 10.84
C ASP A 397 -3.52 7.67 12.14
N LEU A 398 -4.82 7.70 12.45
CA LEU A 398 -5.35 7.04 13.65
C LEU A 398 -5.65 5.56 13.43
N GLY A 399 -5.30 5.00 12.25
CA GLY A 399 -5.47 3.59 11.95
C GLY A 399 -6.93 3.13 12.08
N LEU A 400 -7.15 2.05 12.82
CA LEU A 400 -8.48 1.50 13.10
C LEU A 400 -9.42 2.55 13.69
N GLY A 401 -8.94 3.44 14.56
CA GLY A 401 -9.73 4.54 15.11
C GLY A 401 -10.30 5.49 14.05
N THR A 402 -9.58 5.77 12.96
CA THR A 402 -10.13 6.56 11.85
C THR A 402 -11.25 5.80 11.14
N PHE A 403 -11.04 4.50 10.85
CA PHE A 403 -12.05 3.66 10.21
C PHE A 403 -13.33 3.60 11.04
N LEU A 404 -13.24 3.33 12.34
CA LEU A 404 -14.42 3.20 13.21
C LEU A 404 -15.29 4.45 13.23
N ARG A 405 -14.70 5.65 13.03
CA ARG A 405 -15.42 6.94 12.93
C ARG A 405 -15.94 7.24 11.52
N SER A 406 -15.68 6.40 10.52
CA SER A 406 -15.81 6.78 9.10
C SER A 406 -15.07 8.09 8.78
N GLY A 407 -13.89 8.26 9.38
CA GLY A 407 -13.12 9.50 9.34
C GLY A 407 -12.42 9.74 8.00
N PHE A 408 -11.88 10.96 7.85
CA PHE A 408 -11.18 11.37 6.64
C PHE A 408 -10.05 10.41 6.24
N GLY A 409 -10.05 10.00 4.97
CA GLY A 409 -9.04 9.12 4.40
C GLY A 409 -9.19 7.64 4.78
N SER A 410 -10.36 7.21 5.27
CA SER A 410 -10.70 5.79 5.43
C SER A 410 -12.05 5.47 4.78
N ALA A 411 -12.40 4.19 4.74
CA ALA A 411 -13.68 3.71 4.24
C ALA A 411 -14.80 3.93 5.29
N PRO A 412 -16.07 4.01 4.88
CA PRO A 412 -17.18 4.07 5.82
C PRO A 412 -17.26 2.80 6.66
N ASN A 413 -17.47 2.95 7.96
CA ASN A 413 -17.74 1.85 8.88
C ASN A 413 -19.20 1.36 8.71
N PRO A 414 -19.44 0.09 8.34
CA PRO A 414 -20.78 -0.44 8.15
C PRO A 414 -21.52 -0.73 9.47
N ASN A 415 -20.84 -0.71 10.62
CA ASN A 415 -21.44 -1.02 11.92
C ASN A 415 -21.31 0.16 12.91
N ALA A 416 -22.43 0.85 13.12
CA ALA A 416 -22.51 2.00 14.04
C ALA A 416 -22.20 1.64 15.51
N GLU A 417 -22.40 0.39 15.92
CA GLU A 417 -22.09 -0.08 17.28
C GLU A 417 -20.59 -0.09 17.56
N TRP A 418 -19.75 -0.04 16.52
CA TRP A 418 -18.31 0.02 16.68
C TRP A 418 -17.76 1.43 16.91
N ILE A 419 -18.53 2.47 16.58
CA ILE A 419 -18.11 3.87 16.72
C ILE A 419 -17.59 4.19 18.14
N PRO A 420 -18.25 3.76 19.24
CA PRO A 420 -17.78 4.03 20.59
C PRO A 420 -16.37 3.50 20.92
N PHE A 421 -15.87 2.49 20.20
CA PHE A 421 -14.54 1.92 20.42
C PHE A 421 -13.42 2.67 19.70
N ALA A 422 -13.74 3.69 18.91
CA ALA A 422 -12.75 4.45 18.17
C ALA A 422 -11.64 5.08 19.04
N PRO A 423 -11.93 5.68 20.22
CA PRO A 423 -10.89 6.30 21.07
C PRO A 423 -9.86 5.31 21.59
N THR A 424 -10.28 4.09 21.91
CA THR A 424 -9.41 3.01 22.39
C THR A 424 -8.70 2.28 21.26
N SER A 425 -9.11 2.54 20.00
CA SER A 425 -8.52 1.96 18.79
C SER A 425 -7.63 2.95 18.03
N ASP A 426 -7.51 4.19 18.51
CA ASP A 426 -6.66 5.21 17.89
C ASP A 426 -5.18 4.77 17.89
N GLY A 427 -4.57 4.82 16.71
CA GLY A 427 -3.18 4.42 16.45
C GLY A 427 -3.00 2.91 16.25
N GLN A 428 -4.06 2.11 16.38
CA GLN A 428 -3.94 0.67 16.17
C GLN A 428 -3.91 0.32 14.68
N PHE A 429 -3.00 -0.58 14.32
CA PHE A 429 -2.91 -1.16 13.00
C PHE A 429 -2.91 -2.68 13.09
N GLN A 430 -3.43 -3.33 12.05
CA GLN A 430 -3.51 -4.78 11.91
C GLN A 430 -2.13 -5.42 12.09
N VAL A 431 -2.08 -6.50 12.88
CA VAL A 431 -0.91 -7.36 13.03
C VAL A 431 -0.74 -8.17 11.74
N ALA A 432 0.12 -7.70 10.83
CA ALA A 432 0.38 -8.40 9.58
C ALA A 432 1.08 -9.76 9.81
N THR A 433 0.91 -10.70 8.89
CA THR A 433 1.68 -11.96 8.91
C THR A 433 3.19 -11.70 8.85
N ALA A 434 3.95 -12.46 9.64
CA ALA A 434 5.41 -12.50 9.56
C ALA A 434 5.92 -13.38 8.40
N ARG A 435 5.07 -14.15 7.73
CA ARG A 435 5.45 -14.90 6.53
C ARG A 435 5.90 -13.94 5.43
N ASN A 436 6.92 -14.34 4.68
CA ASN A 436 7.52 -13.54 3.61
C ASN A 436 7.99 -12.13 4.01
N VAL A 437 8.17 -11.88 5.32
CA VAL A 437 8.72 -10.61 5.82
C VAL A 437 10.09 -10.32 5.20
N ALA A 438 10.90 -11.37 5.04
CA ALA A 438 12.23 -11.35 4.43
C ALA A 438 12.25 -11.72 2.94
N MET A 439 11.09 -11.89 2.29
CA MET A 439 11.05 -12.22 0.85
C MET A 439 11.71 -11.12 0.03
N ALA A 440 12.66 -11.55 -0.80
CA ALA A 440 13.45 -10.72 -1.70
C ALA A 440 13.70 -11.47 -3.03
N PRO A 441 13.98 -10.76 -4.14
CA PRO A 441 14.35 -11.36 -5.41
C PRO A 441 15.47 -12.39 -5.29
N THR A 442 15.46 -13.43 -6.13
CA THR A 442 16.48 -14.49 -6.09
C THR A 442 17.92 -13.96 -6.18
N GLN A 443 18.14 -12.89 -6.96
CA GLN A 443 19.45 -12.24 -7.08
C GLN A 443 19.84 -11.34 -5.90
N CYS A 444 18.88 -10.97 -5.04
CA CYS A 444 19.11 -10.21 -3.81
C CYS A 444 18.84 -11.13 -2.62
N PRO A 445 19.82 -11.91 -2.15
CA PRO A 445 19.60 -13.03 -1.23
C PRO A 445 19.06 -12.63 0.16
N THR A 446 19.01 -11.34 0.47
CA THR A 446 18.59 -10.81 1.77
C THR A 446 17.92 -9.44 1.61
N THR A 447 17.21 -9.01 2.66
CA THR A 447 16.74 -7.63 2.83
C THR A 447 17.72 -6.75 3.61
N GLU A 448 18.77 -7.36 4.16
CA GLU A 448 19.70 -6.72 5.10
C GLU A 448 21.02 -6.31 4.44
N ALA A 449 21.45 -5.08 4.69
CA ALA A 449 22.81 -4.60 4.41
C ALA A 449 23.90 -5.40 5.17
N PRO A 450 25.15 -5.49 4.68
CA PRO A 450 25.76 -4.72 3.56
C PRO A 450 25.51 -5.28 2.16
N GLY A 451 24.81 -6.41 2.01
CA GLY A 451 24.34 -6.89 0.72
C GLY A 451 25.29 -7.75 -0.10
N PRO A 452 24.88 -8.08 -1.35
CA PRO A 452 23.74 -7.48 -2.09
C PRO A 452 22.36 -7.72 -1.44
N TYR A 453 21.52 -6.68 -1.33
CA TYR A 453 20.21 -6.74 -0.64
C TYR A 453 19.07 -6.04 -1.40
N PHE A 454 17.83 -6.45 -1.12
CA PHE A 454 16.62 -5.78 -1.61
C PHE A 454 15.98 -4.93 -0.51
N GLN A 455 15.80 -3.65 -0.77
CA GLN A 455 15.30 -2.72 0.23
C GLN A 455 13.79 -2.77 0.38
N LYS A 456 13.31 -2.99 1.61
CA LYS A 456 11.89 -3.00 1.98
C LYS A 456 11.55 -1.87 2.94
N GLY A 457 10.29 -1.43 2.96
CA GLY A 457 9.74 -0.62 4.04
C GLY A 457 8.99 -1.53 5.02
N PHE A 458 9.17 -1.33 6.32
CA PHE A 458 8.49 -2.08 7.37
C PHE A 458 7.54 -1.18 8.18
N PHE A 459 6.54 -1.81 8.80
CA PHE A 459 5.36 -1.16 9.39
C PHE A 459 4.50 -0.38 8.38
N HIS A 460 3.36 0.14 8.86
CA HIS A 460 2.34 0.81 8.05
C HIS A 460 2.86 2.07 7.33
N ASN A 461 3.82 2.80 7.89
CA ASN A 461 4.36 4.04 7.32
C ASN A 461 5.81 3.92 6.80
N GLY A 462 6.36 2.70 6.76
CA GLY A 462 7.67 2.43 6.19
C GLY A 462 8.83 3.12 6.93
N TYR A 463 8.64 3.58 8.17
CA TYR A 463 9.68 4.26 8.93
C TYR A 463 10.91 3.37 9.12
N ILE A 464 10.71 2.07 9.33
CA ILE A 464 11.75 1.07 9.54
C ILE A 464 12.21 0.47 8.21
N LYS A 465 13.52 0.25 8.05
CA LYS A 465 14.13 -0.08 6.74
C LYS A 465 14.86 -1.42 6.69
N SER A 466 15.00 -2.14 7.80
CA SER A 466 15.58 -3.48 7.84
C SER A 466 14.89 -4.35 8.89
N LEU A 467 15.02 -5.67 8.79
CA LEU A 467 14.56 -6.60 9.82
C LEU A 467 15.34 -6.38 11.12
N LYS A 468 16.63 -6.06 11.03
CA LYS A 468 17.43 -5.69 12.20
C LYS A 468 16.83 -4.49 12.94
N GLN A 469 16.49 -3.41 12.23
CA GLN A 469 15.83 -2.25 12.85
C GLN A 469 14.43 -2.59 13.37
N LEU A 470 13.69 -3.47 12.69
CA LEU A 470 12.36 -3.91 13.14
C LEU A 470 12.46 -4.61 14.50
N VAL A 471 13.35 -5.59 14.63
CA VAL A 471 13.55 -6.31 15.91
C VAL A 471 14.11 -5.36 16.97
N HIS A 472 15.03 -4.46 16.58
CA HIS A 472 15.61 -3.48 17.49
C HIS A 472 14.57 -2.51 18.04
N PHE A 473 13.63 -2.05 17.22
CA PHE A 473 12.52 -1.19 17.64
C PHE A 473 11.69 -1.85 18.75
N TYR A 474 11.26 -3.10 18.53
CA TYR A 474 10.56 -3.86 19.57
C TYR A 474 11.41 -4.09 20.81
N ASN A 475 12.73 -4.21 20.68
CA ASN A 475 13.61 -4.43 21.82
C ASN A 475 13.77 -3.18 22.70
N THR A 476 13.89 -2.00 22.10
CA THR A 476 14.42 -0.82 22.78
C THR A 476 13.52 0.42 22.80
N ARG A 477 12.37 0.46 22.11
CA ARG A 477 11.55 1.69 22.05
C ARG A 477 11.10 2.24 23.40
N ASP A 478 10.90 1.38 24.40
CA ASP A 478 10.47 1.74 25.76
C ASP A 478 11.63 1.70 26.77
N GLU A 479 12.87 1.52 26.28
CA GLU A 479 14.05 1.75 27.12
C GLU A 479 14.27 3.26 27.32
N PRO A 480 14.37 3.76 28.57
CA PRO A 480 14.45 5.19 28.86
C PRO A 480 15.59 5.94 28.15
N ASN A 481 16.66 5.22 27.79
CA ASN A 481 17.83 5.79 27.11
C ASN A 481 17.67 5.87 25.58
N PHE A 482 16.60 5.31 25.02
CA PHE A 482 16.36 5.27 23.59
C PHE A 482 15.14 6.12 23.18
N ALA A 483 14.16 6.33 24.06
CA ALA A 483 13.00 7.17 23.76
C ALA A 483 13.30 8.66 23.96
N PHE A 484 13.08 9.49 22.93
CA PHE A 484 13.31 10.93 22.99
C PHE A 484 12.05 11.74 22.63
N PRO A 485 11.77 12.85 23.34
CA PRO A 485 10.62 13.72 23.07
C PRO A 485 10.89 14.67 21.89
N VAL A 486 11.33 14.12 20.76
CA VAL A 486 11.65 14.83 19.52
C VAL A 486 10.88 14.23 18.35
N THR A 487 10.75 14.96 17.24
CA THR A 487 10.20 14.42 16.00
C THR A 487 11.30 13.79 15.13
N SER A 488 10.92 12.98 14.16
CA SER A 488 11.86 12.33 13.24
C SER A 488 12.77 13.37 12.56
N GLY A 489 14.05 13.03 12.44
CA GLY A 489 15.15 13.88 11.99
C GLY A 489 15.71 14.87 13.01
N HIS A 490 15.26 14.83 14.28
CA HIS A 490 15.70 15.75 15.34
C HIS A 490 16.33 15.03 16.54
N CYS A 491 16.81 13.80 16.34
CA CYS A 491 17.52 13.06 17.38
C CYS A 491 18.74 13.84 17.94
N PRO A 492 19.00 13.80 19.27
CA PRO A 492 20.09 14.54 19.88
C PRO A 492 21.46 14.20 19.31
N ARG A 493 22.37 15.17 19.31
CA ARG A 493 23.76 14.97 18.88
C ARG A 493 24.40 13.80 19.65
N GLY A 494 25.09 12.91 18.93
CA GLY A 494 25.72 11.73 19.50
C GLY A 494 24.82 10.49 19.55
N THR A 495 23.55 10.63 19.19
CA THR A 495 22.64 9.51 18.96
C THR A 495 22.45 9.24 17.47
N VAL A 496 21.96 8.05 17.14
CA VAL A 496 21.62 7.65 15.78
C VAL A 496 20.14 7.26 15.76
N GLU A 497 19.32 7.99 14.98
CA GLU A 497 17.90 7.69 14.82
C GLU A 497 17.70 6.27 14.29
N ARG A 498 16.66 5.58 14.78
CA ARG A 498 16.38 4.14 14.53
C ARG A 498 17.37 3.14 15.13
N VAL A 499 18.36 3.63 15.88
CA VAL A 499 19.34 2.79 16.57
C VAL A 499 19.37 3.16 18.03
N THR A 500 19.95 4.30 18.39
CA THR A 500 20.05 4.75 19.79
C THR A 500 19.10 5.90 20.10
N CYS A 501 18.21 6.26 19.17
CA CYS A 501 17.19 7.29 19.35
C CYS A 501 15.91 6.92 18.59
N TRP A 502 14.81 6.84 19.33
CA TRP A 502 13.46 6.74 18.83
C TRP A 502 12.75 8.07 19.08
N PRO A 503 12.36 8.79 18.02
CA PRO A 503 11.48 9.94 18.13
C PRO A 503 10.13 9.56 18.76
N MET A 504 9.36 10.58 19.15
CA MET A 504 8.04 10.36 19.75
C MET A 504 7.08 9.66 18.77
N PRO A 505 6.17 8.81 19.28
CA PRO A 505 5.11 8.18 18.49
C PRO A 505 4.23 9.21 17.76
N GLU A 506 3.74 8.87 16.55
CA GLU A 506 2.73 9.68 15.83
C GLU A 506 1.42 9.76 16.62
N VAL A 507 0.96 8.62 17.13
CA VAL A 507 -0.22 8.51 18.00
C VAL A 507 0.21 7.89 19.33
N ARG A 508 0.11 8.66 20.42
CA ARG A 508 0.54 8.24 21.76
C ARG A 508 -0.52 7.46 22.54
N ASN A 509 -1.76 7.48 22.06
CA ASN A 509 -2.88 6.82 22.72
C ASN A 509 -2.78 5.32 22.49
N ASN A 510 -3.15 4.53 23.50
CA ASN A 510 -3.32 3.07 23.37
C ASN A 510 -2.06 2.29 22.93
N ILE A 511 -0.85 2.81 23.21
CA ILE A 511 0.40 2.09 22.91
C ILE A 511 0.41 0.76 23.68
N ASP A 512 0.69 -0.32 22.96
CA ASP A 512 0.89 -1.64 23.55
C ASP A 512 2.23 -1.67 24.30
N MET A 513 2.15 -1.89 25.61
CA MET A 513 3.32 -1.95 26.50
C MET A 513 3.71 -3.40 26.85
N THR A 514 3.15 -4.39 26.17
CA THR A 514 3.54 -5.82 26.32
C THR A 514 4.83 -6.15 25.57
N THR A 515 5.20 -5.30 24.60
CA THR A 515 6.50 -5.29 23.92
C THR A 515 7.23 -3.97 24.17
N GLY A 516 8.37 -3.74 23.51
CA GLY A 516 9.10 -2.46 23.53
C GLY A 516 10.25 -2.34 24.53
N LYS A 517 10.38 -3.29 25.47
CA LYS A 517 11.52 -3.42 26.42
C LYS A 517 11.92 -4.88 26.65
N LEU A 518 12.38 -5.53 25.58
CA LEU A 518 12.57 -6.98 25.57
C LEU A 518 13.86 -7.43 26.27
N GLY A 519 14.85 -6.53 26.39
CA GLY A 519 16.13 -6.83 27.04
C GLY A 519 16.98 -7.83 26.25
N LEU A 520 16.84 -7.84 24.93
CA LEU A 520 17.63 -8.64 24.01
C LEU A 520 19.01 -8.01 23.81
N THR A 521 20.02 -8.86 23.69
CA THR A 521 21.36 -8.50 23.21
C THR A 521 21.36 -8.38 21.69
N ASP A 522 22.38 -7.70 21.13
CA ASP A 522 22.55 -7.58 19.67
C ASP A 522 22.53 -8.95 18.96
N ARG A 523 23.17 -9.96 19.57
CA ARG A 523 23.18 -11.32 19.05
C ARG A 523 21.78 -11.95 19.05
N GLU A 524 21.02 -11.77 20.11
CA GLU A 524 19.65 -12.31 20.19
C GLU A 524 18.74 -11.64 19.15
N GLU A 525 18.89 -10.34 18.89
CA GLU A 525 18.18 -9.68 17.80
C GLU A 525 18.53 -10.30 16.44
N ASN A 526 19.82 -10.54 16.18
CA ASN A 526 20.26 -11.17 14.92
C ASN A 526 19.73 -12.60 14.79
N GLN A 527 19.60 -13.34 15.90
CA GLN A 527 19.01 -14.68 15.90
C GLN A 527 17.52 -14.63 15.57
N ILE A 528 16.76 -13.65 16.08
CA ILE A 528 15.36 -13.45 15.68
C ILE A 528 15.28 -13.12 14.18
N VAL A 529 16.16 -12.26 13.65
CA VAL A 529 16.23 -11.98 12.21
C VAL A 529 16.49 -13.27 11.41
N ALA A 530 17.43 -14.11 11.85
CA ALA A 530 17.69 -15.39 11.21
C ALA A 530 16.45 -16.31 11.21
N PHE A 531 15.69 -16.35 12.31
CA PHE A 531 14.41 -17.07 12.35
C PHE A 531 13.37 -16.50 11.37
N LEU A 532 13.18 -15.18 11.34
CA LEU A 532 12.23 -14.53 10.42
C LEU A 532 12.54 -14.83 8.95
N GLN A 533 13.83 -14.95 8.59
CA GLN A 533 14.24 -15.35 7.23
C GLN A 533 13.77 -16.76 6.86
N THR A 534 13.61 -17.67 7.83
CA THR A 534 13.10 -19.04 7.59
C THR A 534 11.63 -19.09 7.21
N LEU A 535 10.88 -17.99 7.42
CA LEU A 535 9.47 -17.82 7.07
C LEU A 535 9.25 -17.37 5.62
N THR A 536 10.31 -17.35 4.81
CA THR A 536 10.27 -16.98 3.39
C THR A 536 9.93 -18.20 2.55
N ASP A 537 8.85 -18.12 1.77
CA ASP A 537 8.45 -19.14 0.81
C ASP A 537 9.49 -19.32 -0.32
N GLY A 538 9.44 -20.49 -0.97
CA GLY A 538 10.40 -20.85 -2.01
C GLY A 538 11.44 -21.89 -1.60
N PHE A 539 11.39 -22.42 -0.37
CA PHE A 539 12.38 -23.37 0.15
C PHE A 539 12.12 -24.80 -0.33
N THR A 540 10.89 -25.31 -0.20
CA THR A 540 10.56 -26.69 -0.62
C THR A 540 10.20 -26.79 -2.10
N LYS A 541 9.70 -25.69 -2.68
CA LYS A 541 9.39 -25.54 -4.09
C LYS A 541 9.72 -24.11 -4.49
N PRO A 542 10.31 -23.85 -5.68
CA PRO A 542 10.55 -22.48 -6.16
C PRO A 542 9.28 -21.64 -6.12
N TYR A 543 9.39 -20.41 -5.63
CA TYR A 543 8.28 -19.48 -5.56
C TYR A 543 8.01 -18.89 -6.97
N PRO A 544 6.79 -19.01 -7.51
CA PRO A 544 6.49 -18.53 -8.86
C PRO A 544 6.84 -17.05 -9.06
N ASN A 545 7.47 -16.74 -10.20
CA ASN A 545 7.82 -15.38 -10.63
C ASN A 545 8.73 -14.59 -9.67
N ARG A 546 9.40 -15.25 -8.71
CA ARG A 546 10.38 -14.61 -7.82
C ARG A 546 11.64 -14.12 -8.54
N ASP A 547 11.91 -14.67 -9.71
CA ASP A 547 13.04 -14.38 -10.59
C ASP A 547 12.73 -13.33 -11.67
N THR A 548 11.51 -12.78 -11.70
CA THR A 548 11.11 -11.75 -12.66
C THR A 548 11.69 -10.36 -12.38
N PHE A 549 12.36 -10.17 -11.23
CA PHE A 549 13.01 -8.90 -10.90
C PHE A 549 14.19 -8.62 -11.83
N THR A 550 14.12 -7.51 -12.56
CA THR A 550 15.15 -7.08 -13.53
C THR A 550 15.98 -5.88 -13.04
N GLY A 551 15.78 -5.47 -11.78
CA GLY A 551 16.46 -4.32 -11.18
C GLY A 551 17.82 -4.65 -10.59
N MET A 552 18.38 -3.74 -9.81
CA MET A 552 19.66 -3.94 -9.11
C MET A 552 19.46 -4.08 -7.61
N CYS A 553 20.24 -4.97 -7.00
CA CYS A 553 20.32 -5.03 -5.54
C CYS A 553 21.14 -3.85 -5.00
N MET A 554 20.77 -3.38 -3.83
CA MET A 554 21.53 -2.38 -3.09
C MET A 554 22.72 -3.03 -2.37
N SER A 555 23.71 -2.22 -1.98
CA SER A 555 24.90 -2.70 -1.27
C SER A 555 25.46 -1.61 -0.35
N GLY A 556 26.36 -2.00 0.56
CA GLY A 556 26.99 -1.11 1.53
C GLY A 556 26.13 -0.86 2.78
N GLY A 557 26.69 -0.09 3.72
CA GLY A 557 26.05 0.21 5.00
C GLY A 557 26.04 -0.97 5.96
N THR A 558 25.13 -0.95 6.93
CA THR A 558 24.88 -2.04 7.88
C THR A 558 23.39 -2.21 8.08
N ALA A 559 22.94 -3.42 8.42
CA ALA A 559 21.53 -3.69 8.71
C ALA A 559 20.97 -2.75 9.80
N ALA A 560 21.76 -2.40 10.82
CA ALA A 560 21.33 -1.53 11.91
C ALA A 560 21.07 -0.08 11.47
N THR A 561 21.85 0.44 10.52
CA THR A 561 21.76 1.84 10.05
C THR A 561 21.14 1.98 8.67
N GLN A 562 20.51 0.91 8.15
CA GLN A 562 19.95 0.88 6.80
C GLN A 562 18.92 2.01 6.61
N GLY A 563 19.06 2.80 5.53
CA GLY A 563 18.15 3.91 5.21
C GLY A 563 18.23 5.12 6.16
N ASN A 564 19.26 5.24 7.00
CA ASN A 564 19.46 6.42 7.84
C ASN A 564 19.96 7.64 7.04
N GLU A 565 20.67 7.40 5.95
CA GLU A 565 21.07 8.42 4.97
C GLU A 565 19.87 9.07 4.29
N SER A 566 18.72 8.38 4.27
CA SER A 566 17.45 8.92 3.81
C SER A 566 16.59 9.41 4.97
N ILE A 567 17.12 9.95 6.06
CA ILE A 567 16.29 10.65 7.06
C ILE A 567 16.16 12.12 6.66
N ILE A 568 14.98 12.70 6.87
CA ILE A 568 14.75 14.15 6.72
C ILE A 568 14.12 14.70 7.99
N PRO A 569 14.39 15.98 8.33
CA PRO A 569 13.75 16.61 9.47
C PRO A 569 12.24 16.79 9.22
N THR A 570 11.44 16.35 10.19
CA THR A 570 10.01 16.68 10.26
C THR A 570 9.84 18.19 10.39
N PRO A 571 9.04 18.88 9.55
CA PRO A 571 8.78 20.30 9.77
C PRO A 571 8.07 20.52 11.11
N PRO A 572 8.01 21.76 11.64
CA PRO A 572 7.22 22.04 12.83
C PRO A 572 5.80 21.47 12.69
N LEU A 573 5.45 20.52 13.56
CA LEU A 573 4.17 19.83 13.48
C LEU A 573 3.07 20.78 13.95
N PRO A 574 2.08 21.12 13.09
CA PRO A 574 0.88 21.77 13.57
C PRO A 574 0.06 20.78 14.41
N PRO A 575 -0.85 21.27 15.28
CA PRO A 575 -1.80 20.43 15.98
C PRO A 575 -2.58 19.55 15.01
N CYS A 576 -2.96 18.35 15.44
CA CYS A 576 -3.87 17.52 14.66
C CYS A 576 -5.16 18.29 14.34
N VAL A 577 -5.58 18.27 13.07
CA VAL A 577 -6.75 19.04 12.62
C VAL A 577 -8.05 18.48 13.20
N SER A 578 -9.03 19.36 13.42
CA SER A 578 -10.34 18.99 13.98
C SER A 578 -11.12 18.01 13.10
N ALA A 579 -10.92 18.03 11.78
CA ALA A 579 -11.51 17.08 10.85
C ALA A 579 -11.05 15.62 11.06
N ILE A 580 -10.01 15.40 11.87
CA ILE A 580 -9.44 14.09 12.18
C ILE A 580 -9.56 13.82 13.68
N CYS A 581 -8.89 14.64 14.50
CA CYS A 581 -8.83 14.42 15.94
C CYS A 581 -9.99 15.08 16.72
N GLY A 582 -10.78 15.92 16.06
CA GLY A 582 -12.00 16.53 16.59
C GLY A 582 -13.29 15.82 16.14
N VAL A 583 -13.19 14.59 15.66
CA VAL A 583 -14.36 13.76 15.29
C VAL A 583 -14.75 12.90 16.49
N ALA A 584 -15.99 13.07 16.97
CA ALA A 584 -16.50 12.30 18.10
C ALA A 584 -16.71 10.80 17.73
N PRO A 585 -16.51 9.87 18.66
CA PRO A 585 -15.98 10.07 20.02
C PRO A 585 -14.49 10.46 20.01
N PHE A 586 -14.11 11.43 20.84
CA PHE A 586 -12.77 12.00 20.79
C PHE A 586 -11.69 11.04 21.31
N PRO A 587 -10.44 11.18 20.85
CA PRO A 587 -9.32 10.43 21.41
C PRO A 587 -9.23 10.59 22.94
N THR A 588 -8.79 9.53 23.63
CA THR A 588 -8.67 9.50 25.11
C THR A 588 -7.71 10.55 25.67
N MET A 589 -6.67 10.89 24.91
CA MET A 589 -5.74 11.98 25.16
C MET A 589 -5.57 12.85 23.91
N PRO A 590 -5.21 14.13 24.04
CA PRO A 590 -4.92 15.00 22.89
C PRO A 590 -3.81 14.42 22.01
N ILE A 591 -4.07 14.36 20.71
CA ILE A 591 -3.09 13.91 19.71
C ILE A 591 -2.27 15.13 19.26
N PRO A 592 -0.92 15.10 19.42
CA PRO A 592 -0.03 16.21 19.10
C PRO A 592 -0.12 16.69 17.66
#